data_AF-A0A3N9YMN8-F1
#
_entry.id   AF-A0A3N9YMN8-F1
#
_cell.length_a   1.000
_cell.length_b   1.000
_cell.length_c   1.000
_cell.angle_alpha   90.00
_cell.angle_beta   90.00
_cell.angle_gamma   90.00
#
_symmetry.space_group_name_H-M   'P 1'
#
loop_
_entity.id
_entity.type
_entity.pdbx_description
1 polymer ?
#
loop_
_entity_poly.entity_id
_entity_poly.type
_entity_poly.pdbx_seq_one_letter_code
_entity_poly.pdbx_strand_id
1 'polypeptide(L)'
;LQELALRFGVENIRFKNTKTKRVMDKSSKAIVIDSSKCILCGDCVRVCDEVQNVGAIDFAFRGSKMIVGPAFGKTIAETNCVSCGKCAALCPTGAIMIKSDVKSVWDAIYDPDKRVVMQIAPAVRTALGEEFSIVAGANVINKIVAVMRRLGVD
;
A
#
# COMPACT_ATOMS: atom_id res chain seq x y z
N LEU A 1 -9.57 10.65 3.19
CA LEU A 1 -10.95 10.58 3.75
C LEU A 1 -11.07 11.16 5.16
N GLN A 2 -10.15 10.87 6.08
CA GLN A 2 -10.19 11.48 7.43
C GLN A 2 -10.13 13.01 7.38
N GLU A 3 -9.25 13.56 6.54
CA GLU A 3 -9.19 15.01 6.29
C GLU A 3 -10.52 15.59 5.78
N LEU A 4 -11.18 14.91 4.84
CA LEU A 4 -12.50 15.33 4.35
C LEU A 4 -13.56 15.27 5.46
N ALA A 5 -13.54 14.23 6.29
CA ALA A 5 -14.46 14.12 7.42
C ALA A 5 -14.30 15.30 8.38
N LEU A 6 -13.04 15.65 8.73
CA LEU A 6 -12.74 16.81 9.56
C LEU A 6 -13.19 18.12 8.90
N ARG A 7 -12.89 18.31 7.62
CA ARG A 7 -13.28 19.51 6.85
C ARG A 7 -14.79 19.76 6.83
N PHE A 8 -15.59 18.69 6.79
CA PHE A 8 -17.04 18.78 6.74
C PHE A 8 -17.72 18.61 8.12
N GLY A 9 -16.95 18.55 9.21
CA GLY A 9 -17.51 18.40 10.56
C GLY A 9 -18.19 17.04 10.82
N VAL A 10 -17.76 16.00 10.10
CA VAL A 10 -18.29 14.63 10.26
C VAL A 10 -17.55 13.94 11.40
N GLU A 11 -18.01 14.16 12.62
CA GLU A 11 -17.39 13.63 13.83
C GLU A 11 -18.00 12.29 14.29
N ASN A 12 -19.26 12.03 13.94
CA ASN A 12 -20.02 10.89 14.45
C ASN A 12 -20.64 10.06 13.32
N ILE A 13 -20.57 8.74 13.48
CA ILE A 13 -21.17 7.79 12.53
C ILE A 13 -22.59 7.46 12.99
N ARG A 14 -23.60 7.97 12.27
CA ARG A 14 -25.01 7.73 12.57
C ARG A 14 -25.42 6.24 12.46
N PHE A 15 -24.78 5.50 11.55
CA PHE A 15 -25.16 4.13 11.21
C PHE A 15 -24.19 3.10 11.79
N LYS A 16 -24.72 2.01 12.34
CA LYS A 16 -23.89 0.88 12.77
C LYS A 16 -23.20 0.25 11.56
N ASN A 17 -21.92 -0.08 11.71
CA ASN A 17 -21.21 -0.83 10.69
C ASN A 17 -21.73 -2.28 10.67
N THR A 18 -22.49 -2.62 9.63
CA THR A 18 -23.05 -3.96 9.42
C THR A 18 -22.16 -4.85 8.55
N LYS A 19 -21.00 -4.35 8.08
CA LYS A 19 -20.08 -5.16 7.28
C LYS A 19 -19.52 -6.29 8.13
N THR A 20 -19.57 -7.50 7.60
CA THR A 20 -18.84 -8.64 8.18
C THR A 20 -17.34 -8.36 8.13
N LYS A 21 -16.61 -8.75 9.18
CA LYS A 21 -15.14 -8.74 9.15
C LYS A 21 -14.70 -9.68 8.03
N ARG A 22 -14.10 -9.12 6.98
CA ARG A 22 -13.55 -9.87 5.86
C ARG A 22 -12.10 -10.23 6.16
N VAL A 23 -11.67 -11.40 5.69
CA VAL A 23 -10.29 -11.87 5.83
C VAL A 23 -9.40 -11.02 4.92
N MET A 24 -8.27 -10.56 5.45
CA MET A 24 -7.26 -9.86 4.67
C MET A 24 -6.55 -10.85 3.75
N ASP A 25 -6.40 -10.50 2.47
CA ASP A 25 -5.55 -11.25 1.54
C ASP A 25 -4.09 -10.81 1.72
N LYS A 26 -3.25 -11.74 2.16
CA LYS A 26 -1.81 -11.57 2.36
C LYS A 26 -0.99 -12.53 1.47
N SER A 27 -1.62 -13.11 0.46
CA SER A 27 -1.01 -14.13 -0.42
C SER A 27 0.13 -13.54 -1.25
N SER A 28 0.02 -12.30 -1.73
CA SER A 28 1.08 -11.64 -2.50
C SER A 28 2.27 -11.26 -1.63
N LYS A 29 3.45 -11.29 -2.25
CA LYS A 29 4.69 -10.75 -1.66
C LYS A 29 4.76 -9.22 -1.77
N ALA A 30 3.98 -8.60 -2.65
CA ALA A 30 4.07 -7.17 -2.92
C ALA A 30 2.95 -6.35 -2.27
N ILE A 31 1.71 -6.85 -2.26
CA ILE A 31 0.55 -6.11 -1.74
C ILE A 31 -0.27 -6.93 -0.76
N VAL A 32 -0.98 -6.22 0.13
CA VAL A 32 -1.97 -6.75 1.07
C VAL A 32 -3.30 -6.07 0.82
N ILE A 33 -4.38 -6.87 0.76
CA ILE A 33 -5.74 -6.36 0.52
C ILE A 33 -6.58 -6.56 1.78
N ASP A 34 -7.03 -5.46 2.35
CA ASP A 34 -7.99 -5.38 3.45
C ASP A 34 -9.32 -4.79 2.95
N SER A 35 -10.22 -5.67 2.50
CA SER A 35 -11.53 -5.27 1.99
C SER A 35 -12.43 -4.61 3.04
N SER A 36 -12.09 -4.66 4.34
CA SER A 36 -12.88 -3.99 5.38
C SER A 36 -12.80 -2.47 5.29
N LYS A 37 -11.67 -1.95 4.77
CA LYS A 37 -11.42 -0.52 4.55
C LYS A 37 -11.87 -0.03 3.17
N CYS A 38 -12.34 -0.93 2.30
CA CYS A 38 -12.75 -0.58 0.95
C CYS A 38 -14.08 0.19 0.95
N ILE A 39 -14.09 1.32 0.26
CA ILE A 39 -15.28 2.16 0.02
C ILE A 39 -15.88 1.99 -1.38
N LEU A 40 -15.38 1.02 -2.16
CA LEU A 40 -15.85 0.73 -3.53
C LEU A 40 -15.72 1.92 -4.49
N CYS A 41 -14.68 2.75 -4.35
CA CYS A 41 -14.45 3.90 -5.25
C CYS A 41 -14.07 3.51 -6.68
N GLY A 42 -13.49 2.32 -6.88
CA GLY A 42 -13.11 1.81 -8.20
C GLY A 42 -11.75 2.25 -8.73
N ASP A 43 -11.04 3.16 -8.07
CA ASP A 43 -9.74 3.69 -8.56
C ASP A 43 -8.71 2.57 -8.81
N CYS A 44 -8.66 1.60 -7.91
CA CYS A 44 -7.78 0.43 -8.02
C CYS A 44 -8.13 -0.50 -9.18
N VAL A 45 -9.42 -0.66 -9.50
CA VAL A 45 -9.90 -1.45 -10.65
C VAL A 45 -9.50 -0.74 -11.94
N ARG A 46 -9.84 0.54 -12.05
CA ARG A 46 -9.56 1.36 -13.23
C ARG A 46 -8.07 1.44 -13.54
N VAL A 47 -7.19 1.67 -12.55
CA VAL A 47 -5.75 1.70 -12.83
C VAL A 47 -5.19 0.33 -13.24
N CYS A 48 -5.76 -0.76 -12.70
CA CYS A 48 -5.28 -2.10 -13.04
C CYS A 48 -5.69 -2.51 -14.45
N ASP A 49 -6.85 -2.07 -14.90
CA ASP A 49 -7.39 -2.35 -16.24
C ASP A 49 -6.91 -1.30 -17.25
N GLU A 50 -7.31 -0.04 -17.10
CA GLU A 50 -7.07 1.03 -18.09
C GLU A 50 -5.59 1.42 -18.24
N VAL A 51 -4.79 1.35 -17.16
CA VAL A 51 -3.38 1.83 -17.18
C VAL A 51 -2.37 0.70 -17.25
N GLN A 52 -2.67 -0.47 -16.67
CA GLN A 52 -1.76 -1.61 -16.70
C GLN A 52 -2.19 -2.69 -17.69
N ASN A 53 -3.44 -2.67 -18.15
CA ASN A 53 -4.02 -3.67 -19.05
C ASN A 53 -3.89 -5.10 -18.51
N VAL A 54 -4.03 -5.25 -17.18
CA VAL A 54 -3.91 -6.54 -16.49
C VAL A 54 -5.28 -7.04 -16.04
N GLY A 55 -6.14 -6.16 -15.51
CA GLY A 55 -7.46 -6.55 -15.00
C GLY A 55 -7.44 -7.60 -13.89
N ALA A 56 -6.42 -7.59 -13.02
CA ALA A 56 -6.26 -8.61 -11.96
C ALA A 56 -7.31 -8.52 -10.84
N ILE A 57 -7.93 -7.34 -10.68
CA ILE A 57 -8.96 -7.07 -9.68
C ILE A 57 -10.13 -6.35 -10.34
N ASP A 58 -11.35 -6.70 -9.94
CA ASP A 58 -12.58 -6.07 -10.42
C ASP A 58 -13.66 -6.11 -9.33
N PHE A 59 -14.80 -5.49 -9.61
CA PHE A 59 -16.00 -5.61 -8.81
C PHE A 59 -16.62 -7.00 -8.96
N ALA A 60 -16.84 -7.66 -7.83
CA ALA A 60 -17.58 -8.91 -7.75
C ALA A 60 -18.84 -8.74 -6.90
N PHE A 61 -19.82 -9.60 -7.16
CA PHE A 61 -21.15 -9.62 -6.52
C PHE A 61 -21.96 -8.32 -6.75
N ARG A 62 -23.04 -8.14 -5.98
CA ARG A 62 -23.98 -7.01 -6.11
C ARG A 62 -24.50 -6.54 -4.75
N GLY A 63 -24.95 -5.29 -4.70
CA GLY A 63 -25.56 -4.68 -3.50
C GLY A 63 -24.62 -4.69 -2.30
N SER A 64 -25.13 -5.03 -1.12
CA SER A 64 -24.35 -5.10 0.12
C SER A 64 -23.23 -6.16 0.11
N LYS A 65 -23.27 -7.10 -0.84
CA LYS A 65 -22.25 -8.14 -1.01
C LYS A 65 -21.12 -7.72 -1.95
N MET A 66 -21.19 -6.54 -2.57
CA MET A 66 -20.17 -6.07 -3.50
C MET A 66 -18.78 -6.00 -2.85
N ILE A 67 -17.79 -6.50 -3.56
CA ILE A 67 -16.38 -6.47 -3.16
C ILE A 67 -15.52 -6.08 -4.36
N VAL A 68 -14.34 -5.53 -4.10
CA VAL A 68 -13.25 -5.49 -5.07
C VAL A 68 -12.30 -6.63 -4.75
N GLY A 69 -11.97 -7.44 -5.75
CA GLY A 69 -11.02 -8.54 -5.60
C GLY A 69 -10.81 -9.31 -6.90
N PRO A 70 -9.98 -10.37 -6.86
CA PRO A 70 -9.78 -11.25 -8.00
C PRO A 70 -11.03 -11.98 -8.47
N ALA A 71 -11.01 -12.40 -9.73
CA ALA A 71 -12.04 -13.26 -10.29
C ALA A 71 -12.17 -14.59 -9.54
N PHE A 72 -13.40 -15.09 -9.42
CA PHE A 72 -13.74 -16.40 -8.83
C PHE A 72 -13.27 -16.60 -7.38
N GLY A 73 -13.06 -15.52 -6.62
CA GLY A 73 -12.64 -15.62 -5.22
C GLY A 73 -11.21 -16.14 -5.04
N LYS A 74 -10.39 -16.11 -6.10
CA LYS A 74 -8.96 -16.39 -6.03
C LYS A 74 -8.27 -15.39 -5.10
N THR A 75 -7.13 -15.80 -4.56
CA THR A 75 -6.21 -14.88 -3.91
C THR A 75 -5.42 -14.11 -4.96
N ILE A 76 -4.91 -12.93 -4.61
CA ILE A 76 -4.18 -12.09 -5.57
C ILE A 76 -2.93 -12.79 -6.14
N ALA A 77 -2.30 -13.68 -5.37
CA ALA A 77 -1.14 -14.45 -5.82
C ALA A 77 -1.48 -15.48 -6.90
N GLU A 78 -2.74 -15.88 -7.03
CA GLU A 78 -3.23 -16.86 -8.03
C GLU A 78 -3.74 -16.18 -9.32
N THR A 79 -3.48 -14.88 -9.47
CA THR A 79 -3.91 -14.06 -10.61
C THR A 79 -2.75 -13.65 -11.49
N ASN A 80 -3.05 -12.98 -12.61
CA ASN A 80 -2.06 -12.35 -13.50
C ASN A 80 -1.46 -11.05 -12.92
N CYS A 81 -1.59 -10.80 -11.62
CA CYS A 81 -1.04 -9.60 -10.97
C CYS A 81 0.48 -9.54 -11.13
N VAL A 82 0.96 -8.50 -11.82
CA VAL A 82 2.40 -8.24 -12.03
C VAL A 82 3.07 -7.52 -10.84
N SER A 83 2.38 -7.36 -9.71
CA SER A 83 2.92 -6.74 -8.49
C SER A 83 3.46 -5.30 -8.66
N CYS A 84 2.88 -4.51 -9.57
CA CYS A 84 3.35 -3.14 -9.84
C CYS A 84 2.98 -2.10 -8.77
N GLY A 85 2.07 -2.41 -7.84
CA GLY A 85 1.72 -1.55 -6.71
C GLY A 85 0.88 -0.31 -7.01
N LYS A 86 0.50 -0.05 -8.28
CA LYS A 86 -0.30 1.15 -8.64
C LYS A 86 -1.66 1.20 -7.94
N CYS A 87 -2.30 0.05 -7.75
CA CYS A 87 -3.56 -0.05 -7.01
C CYS A 87 -3.41 0.33 -5.53
N ALA A 88 -2.25 0.06 -4.92
CA ALA A 88 -1.95 0.48 -3.55
C ALA A 88 -1.70 1.99 -3.47
N ALA A 89 -0.95 2.54 -4.42
CA ALA A 89 -0.62 3.96 -4.46
C ALA A 89 -1.86 4.88 -4.60
N LEU A 90 -2.89 4.42 -5.31
CA LEU A 90 -4.12 5.20 -5.53
C LEU A 90 -5.21 4.94 -4.49
N CYS A 91 -5.02 4.00 -3.55
CA CYS A 91 -6.09 3.64 -2.63
C CYS A 91 -6.30 4.73 -1.56
N PRO A 92 -7.47 5.41 -1.50
CA PRO A 92 -7.66 6.55 -0.59
C PRO A 92 -7.88 6.15 0.88
N THR A 93 -8.08 4.85 1.17
CA THR A 93 -8.38 4.32 2.51
C THR A 93 -7.32 3.38 3.06
N GLY A 94 -6.31 3.00 2.26
CA GLY A 94 -5.39 1.92 2.62
C GLY A 94 -6.07 0.54 2.65
N ALA A 95 -7.12 0.33 1.84
CA ALA A 95 -7.67 -1.01 1.61
C ALA A 95 -6.73 -1.90 0.80
N ILE A 96 -5.87 -1.31 -0.04
CA ILE A 96 -4.77 -2.01 -0.70
C ILE A 96 -3.49 -1.29 -0.26
N MET A 97 -2.53 -2.03 0.27
CA MET A 97 -1.28 -1.49 0.80
C MET A 97 -0.09 -2.31 0.29
N ILE A 98 1.09 -1.69 0.24
CA ILE A 98 2.33 -2.43 0.02
C ILE A 98 2.61 -3.29 1.25
N LYS A 99 3.05 -4.53 1.02
CA LYS A 99 3.47 -5.42 2.10
C LYS A 99 4.70 -4.83 2.79
N SER A 100 4.61 -4.65 4.11
CA SER A 100 5.68 -4.03 4.89
C SER A 100 6.69 -5.07 5.36
N ASP A 101 7.95 -4.84 5.01
CA ASP A 101 9.12 -5.57 5.54
C ASP A 101 9.85 -4.76 6.63
N VAL A 102 9.25 -3.69 7.16
CA VAL A 102 9.89 -2.83 8.17
C VAL A 102 10.29 -3.62 9.42
N LYS A 103 9.43 -4.55 9.86
CA LYS A 103 9.72 -5.37 11.04
C LYS A 103 10.94 -6.27 10.84
N SER A 104 11.04 -6.96 9.71
CA SER A 104 12.16 -7.86 9.43
C SER A 104 13.49 -7.10 9.28
N VAL A 105 13.44 -5.87 8.77
CA VAL A 105 14.61 -4.97 8.71
C VAL A 105 15.06 -4.58 10.11
N TRP A 106 14.14 -4.19 11.01
CA TRP A 106 14.50 -3.89 12.40
C TRP A 106 15.08 -5.12 13.13
N ASP A 107 14.45 -6.28 12.96
CA ASP A 107 14.94 -7.53 13.54
C ASP A 107 16.36 -7.87 13.05
N ALA A 108 16.72 -7.48 11.81
CA ALA A 108 18.07 -7.65 11.29
C ALA A 108 19.08 -6.61 11.81
N ILE A 109 18.67 -5.35 11.96
CA ILE A 109 19.51 -4.26 12.49
C ILE A 109 19.88 -4.50 13.95
N TYR A 110 18.96 -5.06 14.75
CA TYR A 110 19.20 -5.35 16.17
C TYR A 110 19.95 -6.66 16.44
N ASP A 111 20.24 -7.44 15.40
CA ASP A 111 20.93 -8.72 15.52
C ASP A 111 22.46 -8.50 15.46
N PRO A 112 23.21 -8.71 16.56
CA PRO A 112 24.64 -8.46 16.60
C PRO A 112 25.44 -9.41 15.69
N ASP A 113 24.86 -10.53 15.27
CA ASP A 113 25.51 -11.52 14.40
C ASP A 113 25.29 -11.22 12.91
N LYS A 114 24.53 -10.18 12.56
CA LYS A 114 24.24 -9.80 11.17
C LYS A 114 24.98 -8.52 10.77
N ARG A 115 25.58 -8.55 9.57
CA ARG A 115 25.99 -7.34 8.85
C ARG A 115 24.85 -6.88 7.95
N VAL A 116 24.33 -5.68 8.16
CA VAL A 116 23.16 -5.16 7.42
C VAL A 116 23.59 -4.18 6.35
N VAL A 117 23.62 -4.63 5.10
CA VAL A 117 23.90 -3.76 3.95
C VAL A 117 22.59 -3.28 3.33
N MET A 118 22.51 -1.98 3.01
CA MET A 118 21.39 -1.41 2.27
C MET A 118 21.78 -0.99 0.86
N GLN A 119 20.90 -1.29 -0.09
CA GLN A 119 21.01 -0.80 -1.47
C GLN A 119 19.81 0.11 -1.77
N ILE A 120 20.10 1.28 -2.34
CA ILE A 120 19.10 2.31 -2.64
C ILE A 120 18.84 2.29 -4.15
N ALA A 121 17.59 2.06 -4.55
CA ALA A 121 17.23 2.10 -5.97
C ALA A 121 17.36 3.53 -6.55
N PRO A 122 17.68 3.68 -7.86
CA PRO A 122 17.99 4.99 -8.45
C PRO A 122 16.90 6.07 -8.28
N ALA A 123 15.62 5.69 -8.30
CA ALA A 123 14.51 6.64 -8.17
C ALA A 123 14.29 7.16 -6.74
N VAL A 124 14.74 6.41 -5.73
CA VAL A 124 14.50 6.76 -4.31
C VAL A 124 15.18 8.07 -3.95
N ARG A 125 16.38 8.32 -4.49
CA ARG A 125 17.17 9.52 -4.19
C ARG A 125 16.55 10.83 -4.69
N THR A 126 15.58 10.78 -5.60
CA THR A 126 14.91 11.97 -6.14
C THR A 126 13.47 12.12 -5.63
N ALA A 127 12.82 11.02 -5.24
CA ALA A 127 11.43 11.02 -4.79
C ALA A 127 11.29 11.18 -3.27
N LEU A 128 12.17 10.56 -2.47
CA LEU A 128 11.99 10.51 -1.00
C LEU A 128 12.00 11.89 -0.34
N GLY A 129 12.65 12.88 -0.96
CA GLY A 129 12.70 14.24 -0.41
C GLY A 129 11.34 14.92 -0.30
N GLU A 130 10.39 14.57 -1.17
CA GLU A 130 9.05 15.20 -1.23
C GLU A 130 8.28 15.03 0.08
N GLU A 131 8.38 13.85 0.70
CA GLU A 131 7.78 13.53 2.01
C GLU A 131 8.34 14.40 3.17
N PHE A 132 9.53 14.98 2.97
CA PHE A 132 10.19 15.85 3.95
C PHE A 132 10.15 17.32 3.53
N SER A 133 9.18 17.71 2.69
CA SER A 133 9.03 19.08 2.18
C SER A 133 10.27 19.61 1.44
N ILE A 134 11.07 18.71 0.86
CA ILE A 134 12.16 19.06 -0.06
C ILE A 134 11.58 19.14 -1.47
N VAL A 135 12.10 20.06 -2.28
CA VAL A 135 11.69 20.25 -3.67
C VAL A 135 11.75 18.93 -4.45
N ALA A 136 10.66 18.62 -5.16
CA ALA A 136 10.55 17.43 -6.01
C ALA A 136 11.70 17.34 -7.02
N GLY A 137 12.27 16.14 -7.16
CA GLY A 137 13.42 15.88 -8.04
C GLY A 137 14.79 16.26 -7.45
N ALA A 138 14.86 16.89 -6.27
CA ALA A 138 16.13 17.15 -5.61
C ALA A 138 16.83 15.84 -5.23
N ASN A 139 18.13 15.73 -5.52
CA ASN A 139 18.91 14.57 -5.14
C ASN A 139 19.26 14.61 -3.64
N VAL A 140 18.67 13.70 -2.87
CA VAL A 140 18.82 13.60 -1.41
C VAL A 140 19.70 12.43 -0.96
N ILE A 141 20.51 11.84 -1.85
CA ILE A 141 21.30 10.62 -1.54
C ILE A 141 22.14 10.75 -0.27
N ASN A 142 22.80 11.88 -0.07
CA ASN A 142 23.65 12.12 1.11
C ASN A 142 22.84 12.11 2.41
N LYS A 143 21.60 12.63 2.38
CA LYS A 143 20.69 12.60 3.53
C LYS A 143 20.21 11.18 3.81
N ILE A 144 19.89 10.41 2.77
CA ILE A 144 19.48 9.00 2.91
C ILE A 144 20.60 8.19 3.57
N VAL A 145 21.82 8.26 3.04
CA VAL A 145 22.98 7.52 3.60
C VAL A 145 23.24 7.92 5.06
N ALA A 146 23.16 9.21 5.39
CA ALA A 146 23.34 9.69 6.76
C ALA A 146 22.25 9.14 7.72
N VAL A 147 21.00 9.09 7.29
CA VAL A 147 19.90 8.52 8.09
C VAL A 147 20.08 7.01 8.25
N MET A 148 20.42 6.28 7.19
CA MET A 148 20.61 4.82 7.28
C MET A 148 21.72 4.44 8.27
N ARG A 149 22.85 5.16 8.26
CA ARG A 149 23.90 4.96 9.28
C ARG A 149 23.42 5.22 10.70
N ARG A 150 22.58 6.25 10.90
CA ARG A 150 21.97 6.55 12.21
C ARG A 150 20.97 5.50 12.65
N LEU A 151 20.32 4.81 11.70
CA LEU A 151 19.39 3.71 11.98
C LEU A 151 20.10 2.40 12.38
N GLY A 152 21.42 2.30 12.21
CA GLY A 152 22.18 1.09 12.51
C GLY A 152 22.52 0.23 11.29
N VAL A 153 22.36 0.77 10.07
CA VAL A 153 22.86 0.14 8.84
C VAL A 153 24.38 0.31 8.76
N ASP A 154 25.04 -0.75 8.33
CA ASP A 154 26.49 -0.94 8.28
C ASP A 154 27.21 -0.34 7.06
#